data_AF-A0A7E5WY17-F1
#
_entry.id   AF-A0A7E5WY17-F1
#
_cell.length_a   1.000
_cell.length_b   1.000
_cell.length_c   1.000
_cell.angle_alpha   90.00
_cell.angle_beta   90.00
_cell.angle_gamma   90.00
#
_symmetry.space_group_name_H-M   'P 1'
#
loop_
_entity.id
_entity.type
_entity.pdbx_description
1 polymer ?
#
loop_
_entity_poly.entity_id
_entity_poly.type
_entity_poly.pdbx_seq_one_letter_code
_entity_poly.pdbx_strand_id
1 'polypeptide(L)'
;MADVVESLKLLFDRPNEPLITPKGDKKAVFQLTESFVPPEYANNGVELNNRFGDDASEKIPLKHLSVYPSFPKASQLPADADFSLFLPKHQDMATEVIDAFMNVPQNELQDFLSTCVYARANLNPQLFNYCYSVALMHRDDTKNVPIQNFAETFPSKFMDSRVFQRAREVSAVVPQNVPV
;
A
#
# COMPACT_ATOMS: atom_id res chain seq x y z
N MET A 1 17.76 -4.07 10.34
CA MET A 1 16.97 -3.00 9.70
C MET A 1 16.44 -3.56 8.41
N ALA A 2 15.13 -3.53 8.23
CA ALA A 2 14.51 -3.90 6.96
C ALA A 2 15.11 -3.05 5.84
N ASP A 3 15.39 -3.66 4.68
CA ASP A 3 15.78 -2.90 3.50
C ASP A 3 14.59 -2.01 3.10
N VAL A 4 14.84 -0.70 2.97
CA VAL A 4 13.79 0.27 2.63
C VAL A 4 13.22 -0.03 1.26
N VAL A 5 14.06 -0.52 0.35
CA VAL A 5 13.66 -0.94 -1.00
C VAL A 5 12.67 -2.10 -0.93
N GLU A 6 12.92 -3.08 -0.05
CA GLU A 6 12.01 -4.20 0.18
C GLU A 6 10.69 -3.74 0.81
N SER A 7 10.79 -2.82 1.78
CA SER A 7 9.62 -2.21 2.43
C SER A 7 8.71 -1.49 1.42
N LEU A 8 9.31 -0.80 0.44
CA LEU A 8 8.59 -0.14 -0.65
C LEU A 8 7.88 -1.14 -1.58
N LYS A 9 8.45 -2.33 -1.82
CA LYS A 9 7.77 -3.38 -2.62
C LYS A 9 6.52 -3.90 -1.92
N LEU A 10 6.58 -4.09 -0.60
CA LEU A 10 5.46 -4.58 0.20
C LEU A 10 4.23 -3.66 0.16
N LEU A 11 4.39 -2.39 -0.24
CA LEU A 11 3.27 -1.48 -0.43
C LEU A 11 2.35 -1.83 -1.60
N PHE A 12 2.79 -2.71 -2.52
CA PHE A 12 1.94 -3.27 -3.57
C PHE A 12 1.13 -4.48 -3.11
N ASP A 13 1.58 -5.19 -2.07
CA ASP A 13 0.96 -6.43 -1.63
C ASP A 13 -0.44 -6.20 -1.04
N ARG A 14 -1.39 -7.01 -1.49
CA ARG A 14 -2.81 -7.01 -1.07
C ARG A 14 -3.38 -5.60 -0.93
N PRO A 15 -3.64 -4.90 -2.05
CA PRO A 15 -3.95 -3.46 -2.04
C PRO A 15 -5.20 -3.09 -1.23
N ASN A 16 -6.16 -4.01 -1.12
CA ASN A 16 -7.39 -3.81 -0.36
C ASN A 16 -7.29 -4.21 1.12
N GLU A 17 -6.16 -4.79 1.56
CA GLU A 17 -5.94 -5.06 2.98
C GLU A 17 -5.23 -3.86 3.65
N PRO A 18 -5.69 -3.42 4.84
CA PRO A 18 -5.03 -2.36 5.57
C PRO A 18 -3.61 -2.78 5.97
N LEU A 19 -2.72 -1.81 6.16
CA LEU A 19 -1.35 -2.06 6.62
C LEU A 19 -1.27 -2.52 8.09
N ILE A 20 -2.41 -2.62 8.78
CA ILE A 20 -2.53 -3.22 10.12
C ILE A 20 -2.11 -4.69 10.09
N THR A 21 -2.42 -5.41 9.00
CA THR A 21 -2.11 -6.83 8.83
C THR A 21 -0.73 -7.06 8.19
N PRO A 22 -0.10 -8.24 8.40
CA PRO A 22 1.18 -8.56 7.79
C PRO A 22 1.12 -8.55 6.25
N LYS A 23 2.26 -8.25 5.61
CA LYS A 23 2.44 -8.18 4.16
C LYS A 23 3.57 -9.10 3.68
N GLY A 24 3.43 -9.56 2.44
CA GLY A 24 4.32 -10.49 1.78
C GLY A 24 4.39 -11.87 2.44
N ASP A 25 5.13 -12.78 1.82
CA ASP A 25 5.26 -14.16 2.28
C ASP A 25 5.98 -14.28 3.62
N LYS A 26 6.83 -13.29 3.94
CA LYS A 26 7.55 -13.20 5.20
C LYS A 26 6.68 -12.69 6.35
N LYS A 27 5.41 -12.33 6.15
CA LYS A 27 4.57 -11.75 7.21
C LYS A 27 5.24 -10.53 7.88
N ALA A 28 5.74 -9.60 7.07
CA ALA A 28 6.32 -8.36 7.56
C ALA A 28 5.22 -7.39 8.01
N VAL A 29 5.41 -6.70 9.14
CA VAL A 29 4.42 -5.77 9.69
C VAL A 29 5.00 -4.37 9.77
N PHE A 30 4.30 -3.39 9.19
CA PHE A 30 4.61 -1.98 9.38
C PHE A 30 4.16 -1.55 10.77
N GLN A 31 5.05 -0.90 11.53
CA GLN A 31 4.74 -0.43 12.88
C GLN A 31 3.95 0.87 12.80
N LEU A 32 2.62 0.75 12.92
CA LEU A 32 1.71 1.88 12.78
C LEU A 32 1.59 2.65 14.09
N THR A 33 1.63 3.98 13.97
CA THR A 33 1.16 4.89 15.02
C THR A 33 -0.25 5.36 14.69
N GLU A 34 -0.90 6.09 15.59
CA GLU A 34 -2.26 6.62 15.41
C GLU A 34 -2.45 7.37 14.09
N SER A 35 -1.43 8.10 13.63
CA SER A 35 -1.48 8.86 12.37
C SER A 35 -1.47 8.00 11.11
N PHE A 36 -1.00 6.75 11.18
CA PHE A 36 -0.91 5.83 10.03
C PHE A 36 -2.04 4.80 10.00
N VAL A 37 -2.93 4.81 10.98
CA VAL A 37 -4.08 3.92 11.03
C VAL A 37 -5.21 4.49 10.18
N PRO A 38 -5.87 3.68 9.33
CA PRO A 38 -7.04 4.13 8.59
C PRO A 38 -8.15 4.65 9.52
N PRO A 39 -8.94 5.66 9.12
CA PRO A 39 -9.96 6.28 9.97
C PRO A 39 -10.96 5.28 10.58
N GLU A 40 -11.30 4.23 9.85
CA GLU A 40 -12.21 3.16 10.29
C GLU A 40 -11.68 2.33 11.48
N TYR A 41 -10.35 2.32 11.69
CA TYR A 41 -9.69 1.62 12.80
C TYR A 41 -9.10 2.57 13.84
N ALA A 42 -9.49 3.86 13.87
CA ALA A 42 -8.87 4.85 14.76
C ALA A 42 -8.84 4.43 16.25
N ASN A 43 -9.86 3.70 16.71
CA ASN A 43 -9.97 3.29 18.13
C ASN A 43 -9.13 2.07 18.52
N ASN A 44 -8.85 1.16 17.58
CA ASN A 44 -8.26 -0.15 17.88
C ASN A 44 -7.15 -0.59 16.92
N GLY A 45 -6.87 0.19 15.88
CA GLY A 45 -5.95 -0.20 14.81
C GLY A 45 -4.50 -0.35 15.27
N VAL A 46 -4.05 0.48 16.21
CA VAL A 46 -2.72 0.35 16.82
C VAL A 46 -2.64 -0.94 17.67
N GLU A 47 -3.67 -1.23 18.47
CA GLU A 47 -3.72 -2.46 19.26
C GLU A 47 -3.72 -3.70 18.36
N LEU A 48 -4.53 -3.69 17.29
CA LEU A 48 -4.56 -4.75 16.29
C LEU A 48 -3.19 -4.92 15.59
N ASN A 49 -2.55 -3.82 15.21
CA ASN A 49 -1.23 -3.85 14.58
C ASN A 49 -0.16 -4.45 15.52
N ASN A 50 -0.20 -4.11 16.81
CA ASN A 50 0.69 -4.71 17.81
C ASN A 50 0.48 -6.22 17.92
N ARG A 51 -0.78 -6.69 17.96
CA ARG A 51 -1.10 -8.12 17.99
C ARG A 51 -0.56 -8.86 16.77
N PHE A 52 -0.72 -8.31 15.57
CA PHE A 52 -0.12 -8.89 14.36
C PHE A 52 1.41 -8.81 14.37
N GLY A 53 1.98 -7.79 15.01
CA GLY A 53 3.40 -7.62 15.17
C GLY A 53 4.05 -8.66 16.08
N ASP A 54 3.35 -9.19 17.09
CA ASP A 54 3.93 -10.17 18.03
C ASP A 54 4.33 -11.48 17.36
N ASP A 55 3.57 -11.90 16.34
CA ASP A 55 3.85 -13.09 15.52
C ASP A 55 4.57 -12.78 14.19
N ALA A 56 4.95 -11.52 13.96
CA ALA A 56 5.58 -11.09 12.72
C ALA A 56 7.04 -11.53 12.63
N SER A 57 7.47 -12.02 11.45
CA SER A 57 8.88 -12.36 11.26
C SER A 57 9.76 -11.12 11.08
N GLU A 58 9.16 -10.01 10.64
CA GLU A 58 9.83 -8.74 10.37
C GLU A 58 8.95 -7.57 10.80
N LYS A 59 9.54 -6.58 11.49
CA LYS A 59 8.89 -5.34 11.90
C LYS A 59 9.55 -4.17 11.17
N ILE A 60 8.77 -3.41 10.44
CA ILE A 60 9.23 -2.27 9.64
C ILE A 60 8.88 -0.99 10.40
N PRO A 61 9.85 -0.34 11.07
CA PRO A 61 9.60 0.92 11.74
C PRO A 61 9.31 2.02 10.70
N LEU A 62 8.38 2.92 11.03
CA LEU A 62 8.06 4.09 10.22
C LEU A 62 8.70 5.33 10.83
N LYS A 63 9.32 6.16 10.00
CA LYS A 63 9.84 7.47 10.41
C LYS A 63 8.66 8.40 10.70
N HIS A 64 8.72 9.12 11.82
CA HIS A 64 7.75 10.16 12.12
C HIS A 64 7.87 11.31 11.11
N LEU A 65 6.76 11.72 10.52
CA LEU A 65 6.73 12.84 9.58
C LEU A 65 6.49 14.15 10.35
N SER A 66 7.34 15.15 10.13
CA SER A 66 7.14 16.49 10.69
C SER A 66 5.85 17.14 10.20
N VAL A 67 5.47 16.85 8.95
CA VAL A 67 4.23 17.30 8.32
C VAL A 67 3.65 16.14 7.52
N TYR A 68 2.42 15.74 7.85
CA TYR A 68 1.69 14.74 7.09
C TYR A 68 1.09 15.38 5.82
N PRO A 69 1.10 14.69 4.67
CA PRO A 69 0.49 15.20 3.46
C PRO A 69 -1.03 15.30 3.64
N SER A 70 -1.64 16.30 3.01
CA SER A 70 -3.09 16.46 2.95
C SER A 70 -3.58 16.18 1.54
N PHE A 71 -4.68 15.44 1.42
CA PHE A 71 -5.21 14.96 0.15
C PHE A 71 -6.68 15.38 -0.06
N PRO A 72 -7.02 16.68 -0.02
CA PRO A 72 -8.40 17.14 -0.03
C PRO A 72 -9.18 16.78 -1.30
N LYS A 73 -8.50 16.53 -2.43
CA LYS A 73 -9.15 16.05 -3.66
C LYS A 73 -9.17 14.53 -3.68
N ALA A 74 -8.03 13.89 -3.49
CA ALA A 74 -7.89 12.44 -3.63
C ALA A 74 -8.65 11.65 -2.56
N SER A 75 -8.84 12.19 -1.35
CA SER A 75 -9.65 11.55 -0.30
C SER A 75 -11.15 11.56 -0.59
N GLN A 76 -11.61 12.28 -1.62
CA GLN A 76 -13.02 12.28 -2.02
C GLN A 76 -13.40 11.02 -2.81
N LEU A 77 -12.42 10.27 -3.32
CA LEU A 77 -12.66 9.01 -4.02
C LEU A 77 -12.80 7.89 -2.98
N PRO A 78 -13.97 7.23 -2.86
CA PRO A 78 -14.16 6.13 -1.92
C PRO A 78 -13.17 4.98 -2.15
N ALA A 79 -12.84 4.24 -1.09
CA ALA A 79 -11.90 3.12 -1.18
C ALA A 79 -12.39 1.96 -2.05
N ASP A 80 -13.71 1.79 -2.18
CA ASP A 80 -14.39 0.77 -2.97
C ASP A 80 -14.76 1.22 -4.39
N ALA A 81 -14.50 2.49 -4.75
CA ALA A 81 -14.76 3.01 -6.08
C ALA A 81 -13.69 2.61 -7.10
N ASP A 82 -14.07 2.56 -8.38
CA ASP A 82 -13.12 2.38 -9.48
C ASP A 82 -12.38 3.69 -9.80
N PHE A 83 -11.12 3.56 -10.17
CA PHE A 83 -10.29 4.68 -10.62
C PHE A 83 -10.01 4.59 -12.13
N SER A 84 -10.13 5.73 -12.84
CA SER A 84 -9.78 5.83 -14.24
C SER A 84 -9.30 7.24 -14.60
N LEU A 85 -8.16 7.33 -15.29
CA LEU A 85 -7.58 8.59 -15.78
C LEU A 85 -8.40 9.24 -16.90
N PHE A 86 -9.41 8.58 -17.45
CA PHE A 86 -10.30 9.19 -18.43
C PHE A 86 -11.28 10.19 -17.80
N LEU A 87 -11.43 10.19 -16.48
CA LEU A 87 -12.24 11.15 -15.75
C LEU A 87 -11.36 12.33 -15.31
N PRO A 88 -11.64 13.59 -15.72
CA PRO A 88 -10.82 14.74 -15.35
C PRO A 88 -10.66 14.90 -13.83
N LYS A 89 -11.71 14.64 -13.05
CA LYS A 89 -11.64 14.67 -11.58
C LYS A 89 -10.62 13.69 -11.03
N HIS A 90 -10.49 12.51 -11.63
CA HIS A 90 -9.53 11.49 -11.18
C HIS A 90 -8.11 11.86 -11.57
N GLN A 91 -7.92 12.58 -12.69
CA GLN A 91 -6.63 13.16 -13.05
C GLN A 91 -6.19 14.20 -12.02
N ASP A 92 -7.08 15.10 -11.61
CA ASP A 92 -6.78 16.10 -10.57
C ASP A 92 -6.38 15.45 -9.23
N MET A 93 -7.08 14.37 -8.85
CA MET A 93 -6.74 13.57 -7.67
C MET A 93 -5.37 12.90 -7.81
N ALA A 94 -5.06 12.33 -8.97
CA ALA A 94 -3.78 11.67 -9.22
C ALA A 94 -2.62 12.67 -9.19
N THR A 95 -2.78 13.85 -9.80
CA THR A 95 -1.79 14.93 -9.77
C THR A 95 -1.48 15.35 -8.34
N GLU A 96 -2.50 15.55 -7.49
CA GLU A 96 -2.31 15.92 -6.07
C GLU A 96 -1.45 14.89 -5.32
N VAL A 97 -1.71 13.59 -5.52
CA VAL A 97 -0.98 12.52 -4.84
C VAL A 97 0.44 12.36 -5.38
N ILE A 98 0.61 12.43 -6.70
CA ILE A 98 1.94 12.38 -7.35
C ILE A 98 2.79 13.54 -6.89
N ASP A 99 2.25 14.77 -6.85
CA ASP A 99 2.98 15.95 -6.37
C ASP A 99 3.44 15.76 -4.92
N ALA A 100 2.59 15.20 -4.05
CA ALA A 100 2.98 14.91 -2.67
C ALA A 100 4.15 13.91 -2.58
N PHE A 101 4.16 12.87 -3.42
CA PHE A 101 5.24 11.89 -3.50
C PHE A 101 6.53 12.44 -4.11
N MET A 102 6.42 13.29 -5.13
CA MET A 102 7.58 13.91 -5.80
C MET A 102 8.22 15.02 -4.96
N ASN A 103 7.45 15.68 -4.08
CA ASN A 103 7.94 16.74 -3.18
C ASN A 103 8.72 16.22 -1.96
N VAL A 104 8.68 14.91 -1.68
CA VAL A 104 9.55 14.33 -0.64
C VAL A 104 11.01 14.48 -1.10
N PRO A 105 11.94 15.00 -0.26
CA PRO A 105 13.33 15.17 -0.63
C PRO A 105 13.96 13.90 -1.22
N GLN A 106 14.82 14.06 -2.23
CA GLN A 106 15.57 12.92 -2.79
C GLN A 106 16.56 12.36 -1.75
N ASN A 107 16.77 11.05 -1.78
CA ASN A 107 17.62 10.27 -0.86
C ASN A 107 17.08 10.15 0.57
N GLU A 108 15.90 10.69 0.87
CA GLU A 108 15.19 10.50 2.14
C GLU A 108 14.14 9.37 2.00
N LEU A 109 14.61 8.16 1.66
CA LEU A 109 13.72 7.02 1.37
C LEU A 109 12.82 6.63 2.56
N GLN A 110 13.25 6.91 3.79
CA GLN A 110 12.44 6.68 4.99
C GLN A 110 11.27 7.66 5.10
N ASP A 111 11.47 8.93 4.74
CA ASP A 111 10.36 9.90 4.66
C ASP A 111 9.40 9.50 3.55
N PHE A 112 9.95 9.11 2.39
CA PHE A 112 9.15 8.67 1.26
C PHE A 112 8.29 7.45 1.62
N LEU A 113 8.88 6.44 2.28
CA LEU A 113 8.16 5.26 2.76
C LEU A 113 7.00 5.66 3.70
N SER A 114 7.26 6.49 4.71
CA SER A 114 6.22 6.95 5.65
C SER A 114 5.12 7.74 4.93
N THR A 115 5.47 8.61 3.98
CA THR A 115 4.50 9.36 3.16
C THR A 115 3.62 8.41 2.34
N CYS A 116 4.20 7.39 1.70
CA CYS A 116 3.44 6.40 0.93
C CYS A 116 2.57 5.51 1.82
N VAL A 117 3.03 5.13 3.01
CA VAL A 117 2.25 4.36 3.99
C VAL A 117 1.03 5.17 4.46
N TYR A 118 1.23 6.46 4.77
CA TYR A 118 0.13 7.35 5.13
C TYR A 118 -0.88 7.50 3.99
N ALA A 119 -0.41 7.68 2.75
CA ALA A 119 -1.28 7.77 1.59
C ALA A 119 -2.08 6.47 1.36
N ARG A 120 -1.45 5.30 1.46
CA ARG A 120 -2.10 3.99 1.31
C ARG A 120 -3.22 3.79 2.34
N ALA A 121 -3.05 4.27 3.57
CA ALA A 121 -4.04 4.12 4.62
C ALA A 121 -5.30 5.00 4.42
N ASN A 122 -5.20 6.07 3.61
CA ASN A 122 -6.23 7.11 3.51
C ASN A 122 -6.83 7.29 2.11
N LEU A 123 -6.31 6.58 1.10
CA LEU A 123 -6.70 6.78 -0.30
C LEU A 123 -7.23 5.50 -0.94
N ASN A 124 -7.97 5.68 -2.04
CA ASN A 124 -8.41 4.59 -2.88
C ASN A 124 -7.22 3.72 -3.35
N PRO A 125 -7.30 2.37 -3.25
CA PRO A 125 -6.18 1.49 -3.56
C PRO A 125 -5.69 1.56 -5.01
N GLN A 126 -6.61 1.73 -5.97
CA GLN A 126 -6.26 1.84 -7.39
C GLN A 126 -5.56 3.18 -7.69
N LEU A 127 -6.09 4.28 -7.12
CA LEU A 127 -5.48 5.61 -7.21
C LEU A 127 -4.08 5.62 -6.58
N PHE A 128 -3.94 5.08 -5.36
CA PHE A 128 -2.66 4.96 -4.68
C PHE A 128 -1.65 4.17 -5.53
N ASN A 129 -2.02 2.98 -6.00
CA ASN A 129 -1.14 2.12 -6.79
C ASN A 129 -0.63 2.82 -8.05
N TYR A 130 -1.51 3.52 -8.77
CA TYR A 130 -1.13 4.30 -9.95
C TYR A 130 -0.13 5.40 -9.60
N CYS A 131 -0.47 6.26 -8.63
CA CYS A 131 0.36 7.40 -8.26
C CYS A 131 1.72 6.97 -7.69
N TYR A 132 1.71 5.90 -6.89
CA TYR A 132 2.91 5.31 -6.30
C TYR A 132 3.83 4.73 -7.39
N SER A 133 3.27 4.00 -8.36
CA SER A 133 4.03 3.47 -9.49
C SER A 133 4.68 4.60 -10.30
N VAL A 134 3.92 5.66 -10.61
CA VAL A 134 4.45 6.84 -11.31
C VAL A 134 5.60 7.49 -10.53
N ALA A 135 5.44 7.69 -9.22
CA ALA A 135 6.49 8.26 -8.39
C ALA A 135 7.77 7.40 -8.39
N LEU A 136 7.63 6.07 -8.24
CA LEU A 136 8.77 5.15 -8.28
C LEU A 136 9.53 5.18 -9.62
N MET A 137 8.82 5.37 -10.73
CA MET A 137 9.43 5.46 -12.08
C MET A 137 10.22 6.75 -12.31
N HIS A 138 9.80 7.86 -11.68
CA HIS A 138 10.34 9.19 -11.99
C HIS A 138 11.35 9.70 -10.96
N ARG A 139 11.33 9.20 -9.72
CA ARG A 139 12.33 9.57 -8.71
C ARG A 139 13.66 8.86 -8.96
N ASP A 140 14.76 9.60 -8.82
CA ASP A 140 16.11 9.06 -9.06
C ASP A 140 16.57 8.06 -7.99
N ASP A 141 16.06 8.21 -6.76
CA ASP A 141 16.43 7.40 -5.60
C ASP A 141 15.63 6.08 -5.48
N THR A 142 14.63 5.85 -6.33
CA THR A 142 13.77 4.65 -6.31
C THR A 142 13.93 3.74 -7.53
N LYS A 143 14.91 4.00 -8.40
CA LYS A 143 15.12 3.24 -9.65
C LYS A 143 15.35 1.74 -9.47
N ASN A 144 15.77 1.32 -8.27
CA ASN A 144 16.00 -0.08 -7.90
C ASN A 144 14.77 -0.75 -7.27
N VAL A 145 13.65 -0.04 -7.08
CA VAL A 145 12.41 -0.60 -6.57
C VAL A 145 11.61 -1.19 -7.74
N PRO A 146 11.46 -2.53 -7.83
CA PRO A 146 10.68 -3.15 -8.89
C PRO A 146 9.19 -2.91 -8.65
N ILE A 147 8.54 -2.33 -9.66
CA ILE A 147 7.10 -2.19 -9.71
C ILE A 147 6.50 -3.59 -9.88
N GLN A 148 5.59 -3.96 -8.97
CA GLN A 148 4.97 -5.28 -9.00
C GLN A 148 4.07 -5.43 -10.22
N ASN A 149 3.92 -6.68 -10.68
CA ASN A 149 3.04 -6.99 -11.80
C ASN A 149 1.61 -6.54 -11.47
N PHE A 150 1.07 -5.67 -12.32
CA PHE A 150 -0.26 -5.11 -12.10
C PHE A 150 -1.36 -6.18 -12.16
N ALA A 151 -1.16 -7.26 -12.92
CA ALA A 151 -2.09 -8.39 -12.95
C ALA A 151 -2.05 -9.25 -11.68
N GLU A 152 -0.92 -9.28 -10.96
CA GLU A 152 -0.83 -9.94 -9.65
C GLU A 152 -1.39 -9.05 -8.54
N THR A 153 -1.26 -7.73 -8.68
CA THR A 153 -1.77 -6.76 -7.69
C THR A 153 -3.29 -6.59 -7.79
N PHE A 154 -3.84 -6.46 -9.01
CA PHE A 154 -5.27 -6.33 -9.29
C PHE A 154 -5.76 -7.40 -10.28
N PRO A 155 -5.75 -8.69 -9.91
CA PRO A 155 -6.10 -9.78 -10.81
C PRO A 155 -7.55 -9.71 -11.32
N SER A 156 -8.46 -9.08 -10.56
CA SER A 156 -9.86 -8.91 -10.96
C SER A 156 -10.06 -8.10 -12.25
N LYS A 157 -9.05 -7.32 -12.67
CA LYS A 157 -9.06 -6.60 -13.95
C LYS A 157 -8.69 -7.48 -15.15
N PHE A 158 -8.15 -8.67 -14.92
CA PHE A 158 -7.57 -9.54 -15.96
C PHE A 158 -8.19 -10.94 -16.03
N MET A 159 -8.91 -11.35 -14.99
CA MET A 159 -9.45 -12.71 -14.87
C MET A 159 -10.96 -12.71 -14.64
N ASP A 160 -11.62 -13.80 -15.05
CA ASP A 160 -13.03 -14.04 -14.77
C ASP A 160 -13.29 -14.13 -13.26
N SER A 161 -14.40 -13.54 -12.81
CA SER A 161 -14.74 -13.45 -11.38
C SER A 161 -14.88 -14.83 -10.70
N ARG A 162 -15.25 -15.87 -11.45
CA ARG A 162 -15.38 -17.26 -10.96
C ARG A 162 -14.06 -17.84 -10.50
N VAL A 163 -12.93 -17.37 -11.05
CA VAL A 163 -11.59 -17.84 -10.66
C VAL A 163 -11.31 -17.51 -9.19
N PHE A 164 -11.77 -16.35 -8.69
CA PHE A 164 -11.51 -15.95 -7.30
C PHE A 164 -12.22 -16.81 -6.27
N GLN A 165 -13.41 -17.36 -6.60
CA GLN A 165 -14.09 -18.28 -5.69
C GLN A 165 -13.28 -19.57 -5.53
N ARG A 166 -12.81 -20.15 -6.64
CA ARG A 166 -11.96 -21.34 -6.62
C ARG A 166 -10.62 -21.08 -5.95
N ALA A 167 -9.99 -19.93 -6.21
CA ALA A 167 -8.73 -19.56 -5.58
C ALA A 167 -8.85 -19.48 -4.05
N ARG A 168 -9.94 -18.87 -3.53
CA ARG A 168 -10.20 -18.82 -2.09
C ARG A 168 -10.40 -20.21 -1.48
N GLU A 169 -11.10 -21.11 -2.16
CA GLU A 169 -11.30 -22.49 -1.72
C GLU A 169 -9.96 -23.23 -1.62
N VAL A 170 -9.13 -23.16 -2.67
CA VAL A 170 -7.81 -23.80 -2.70
C VAL A 170 -6.92 -23.25 -1.59
N SER A 171 -6.84 -21.93 -1.41
CA SER A 171 -6.01 -21.32 -0.37
C SER A 171 -6.46 -21.65 1.06
N ALA A 172 -7.73 -21.99 1.27
CA ALA A 172 -8.26 -22.38 2.59
C ALA A 172 -7.97 -23.86 2.92
N VAL A 173 -7.87 -24.72 1.91
CA VAL A 173 -7.76 -26.18 2.08
C VAL A 173 -6.32 -26.67 1.90
N VAL A 174 -5.59 -26.10 0.94
CA VAL A 174 -4.22 -26.55 0.61
C VAL A 174 -3.21 -25.78 1.48
N PRO A 175 -2.41 -26.49 2.31
CA PRO A 175 -1.32 -25.85 3.04
C PRO A 175 -0.31 -25.24 2.06
N GLN A 176 0.26 -24.08 2.37
CA GLN A 176 1.23 -23.37 1.51
C GLN A 176 2.47 -24.22 1.11
N ASN A 177 2.72 -25.34 1.79
CA ASN A 177 3.85 -26.25 1.55
C ASN A 177 3.51 -27.48 0.69
N VAL A 178 2.30 -27.59 0.13
CA VAL A 178 1.92 -28.71 -0.74
C VAL A 178 1.69 -28.18 -2.16
N PRO A 179 2.50 -28.59 -3.16
CA PRO A 179 2.26 -28.19 -4.55
C PRO A 179 0.94 -28.79 -5.06
N VAL A 180 0.17 -27.97 -5.80
CA VAL A 180 -1.11 -28.34 -6.44
C VAL A 180 -0.86 -28.72 -7.90
#